data_AF-A0A815TZA2-F1
#
_entry.id   AF-A0A815TZA2-F1
#
_cell.length_a   1.000
_cell.length_b   1.000
_cell.length_c   1.000
_cell.angle_alpha   90.00
_cell.angle_beta   90.00
_cell.angle_gamma   90.00
#
_symmetry.space_group_name_H-M   'P 1'
#
loop_
_entity.id
_entity.type
_entity.pdbx_description
1 polymer ?
#
loop_
_entity_poly.entity_id
_entity_poly.type
_entity_poly.pdbx_seq_one_letter_code
_entity_poly.pdbx_strand_id
1 'polypeptide(L)'
;MAATELIGRSFSDALYERYCDFDSTFDDLKNGCDIVFFVGSSPKKTESGLVLNASTVVLTDERISHVGDRHAVETSCLHVELVDISSNAFSDWHEISLLLSSLPHVKTINLSFNPFPSHLHILPDEIQWPNLNTLCLNGSRISLEMIVELLKKTPNLEELQICSNNYTKISSSYNFVHTRLKRVYISNNNLTDWKSLCRLGCLFPSLGTLIASDNPLQSFRSDDDLQICLPNLHTLSVDQVQITEWNDIIALTKLPSLHALRIYSAPLLK
;
A
#
# COMPACT_ATOMS: atom_id res chain seq x y z
N MET A 1 -27.41 25.43 2.67
CA MET A 1 -27.56 24.09 3.27
C MET A 1 -26.18 23.63 3.65
N ALA A 2 -25.86 23.63 4.94
CA ALA A 2 -24.62 23.05 5.43
C ALA A 2 -24.71 21.54 5.24
N ALA A 3 -23.76 20.95 4.50
CA ALA A 3 -23.59 19.51 4.50
C ALA A 3 -23.21 19.13 5.94
N THR A 4 -24.10 18.42 6.63
CA THR A 4 -23.72 17.68 7.83
C THR A 4 -22.62 16.72 7.41
N GLU A 5 -21.38 16.97 7.84
CA GLU A 5 -20.33 15.97 7.84
C GLU A 5 -20.89 14.75 8.57
N LEU A 6 -21.25 13.72 7.80
CA LEU A 6 -21.54 12.41 8.36
C LEU A 6 -20.24 11.93 8.97
N ILE A 7 -20.16 11.98 10.30
CA ILE A 7 -19.06 11.43 11.10
C ILE A 7 -18.89 9.97 10.66
N GLY A 8 -17.70 9.63 10.15
CA GLY A 8 -17.40 8.26 9.73
C GLY A 8 -17.55 7.27 10.89
N ARG A 9 -17.79 5.99 10.59
CA ARG A 9 -17.95 4.96 11.63
C ARG A 9 -16.60 4.56 12.23
N SER A 10 -16.62 3.90 13.38
CA SER A 10 -15.40 3.39 13.98
C SER A 10 -14.98 2.03 13.40
N PHE A 11 -13.68 1.75 13.43
CA PHE A 11 -13.13 0.44 13.05
C PHE A 11 -13.67 -0.66 13.97
N SER A 12 -13.76 -0.42 15.28
CA SER A 12 -14.31 -1.40 16.23
C SER A 12 -15.76 -1.79 15.92
N ASP A 13 -16.59 -0.83 15.52
CA ASP A 13 -17.99 -1.11 15.16
C ASP A 13 -18.07 -1.90 13.85
N ALA A 14 -17.27 -1.53 12.84
CA ALA A 14 -17.19 -2.25 11.58
C ALA A 14 -16.70 -3.69 11.75
N LEU A 15 -15.69 -3.87 12.61
CA LEU A 15 -15.19 -5.17 12.99
C LEU A 15 -16.28 -6.00 13.67
N TYR A 16 -17.02 -5.39 14.60
CA TYR A 16 -18.10 -6.07 15.31
C TYR A 16 -19.22 -6.51 14.38
N GLU A 17 -19.76 -5.61 13.56
CA GLU A 17 -20.85 -5.97 12.64
C GLU A 17 -20.40 -7.02 11.62
N ARG A 18 -19.19 -6.90 11.07
CA ARG A 18 -18.74 -7.78 10.00
C ARG A 18 -18.44 -9.20 10.46
N TYR A 19 -17.89 -9.33 11.66
CA TYR A 19 -17.36 -10.61 12.14
C TYR A 19 -18.10 -11.15 13.36
N CYS A 20 -18.87 -10.35 14.09
CA CYS A 20 -19.38 -10.70 15.41
C CYS A 20 -20.91 -10.72 15.47
N ASP A 21 -21.60 -9.91 14.66
CA ASP A 21 -23.05 -9.89 14.57
C ASP A 21 -23.58 -11.00 13.63
N PHE A 22 -23.63 -12.23 14.16
CA PHE A 22 -24.19 -13.39 13.45
C PHE A 22 -25.72 -13.49 13.55
N ASP A 23 -26.36 -12.75 14.47
CA ASP A 23 -27.80 -12.90 14.72
C ASP A 23 -28.64 -12.07 13.73
N SER A 24 -28.15 -10.94 13.21
CA SER A 24 -28.87 -10.12 12.22
C SER A 24 -28.80 -10.68 10.79
N THR A 25 -27.71 -11.35 10.41
CA THR A 25 -27.54 -11.92 9.07
C THR A 25 -28.40 -13.16 8.81
N PHE A 26 -28.82 -13.88 9.86
CA PHE A 26 -29.68 -15.06 9.72
C PHE A 26 -31.14 -14.73 9.38
N ASP A 27 -31.67 -13.58 9.80
CA ASP A 27 -33.05 -13.20 9.52
C ASP A 27 -33.24 -12.63 8.10
N ASP A 28 -32.23 -11.97 7.54
CA ASP A 28 -32.26 -11.49 6.14
C ASP A 28 -32.06 -12.63 5.12
N LEU A 29 -31.39 -13.72 5.50
CA LEU A 29 -31.16 -14.89 4.64
C LEU A 29 -32.41 -15.76 4.39
N LYS A 30 -33.55 -15.48 5.04
CA LYS A 30 -34.81 -16.20 4.76
C LYS A 30 -35.48 -15.78 3.45
N ASN A 31 -35.07 -14.67 2.82
CA ASN A 31 -35.80 -14.08 1.69
C ASN A 31 -35.06 -14.03 0.34
N GLY A 32 -33.87 -14.62 0.19
CA GLY A 32 -33.19 -14.65 -1.10
C GLY A 32 -32.08 -15.68 -1.17
N CYS A 33 -32.15 -16.59 -2.16
CA CYS A 33 -31.09 -17.55 -2.46
C CYS A 33 -29.81 -16.84 -2.90
N ASP A 34 -28.86 -16.69 -1.99
CA ASP A 34 -27.44 -16.58 -2.33
C ASP A 34 -26.63 -17.48 -1.40
N ILE A 35 -25.93 -18.45 -1.99
CA ILE A 35 -25.02 -19.34 -1.27
C ILE A 35 -23.77 -18.53 -0.93
N VAL A 36 -23.66 -18.07 0.31
CA VAL A 36 -22.46 -17.42 0.84
C VAL A 36 -21.44 -18.51 1.23
N PHE A 37 -20.34 -18.61 0.49
CA PHE A 37 -19.20 -19.44 0.88
C PHE A 37 -18.45 -18.78 2.04
N PHE A 38 -18.63 -19.31 3.25
CA PHE A 38 -17.74 -19.01 4.38
C PHE A 38 -16.42 -19.78 4.22
N VAL A 39 -15.41 -19.14 3.64
CA VAL A 39 -14.04 -19.67 3.70
C VAL A 39 -13.39 -19.21 5.01
N GLY A 40 -13.71 -19.94 6.09
CA GLY A 40 -12.90 -20.02 7.31
C GLY A 40 -12.96 -18.84 8.29
N SER A 41 -13.01 -19.18 9.59
CA SER A 41 -12.72 -18.31 10.75
C SER A 41 -13.88 -17.52 11.35
N SER A 42 -14.98 -18.21 11.71
CA SER A 42 -15.91 -17.67 12.72
C SER A 42 -15.13 -17.30 14.00
N PRO A 43 -15.30 -16.10 14.56
CA PRO A 43 -14.69 -15.74 15.83
C PRO A 43 -15.13 -16.68 16.95
N LYS A 44 -14.24 -16.86 17.93
CA LYS A 44 -14.54 -17.62 19.14
C LYS A 44 -14.87 -16.65 20.26
N LYS A 45 -16.01 -16.82 20.92
CA LYS A 45 -16.28 -16.19 22.22
C LYS A 45 -15.44 -16.89 23.28
N THR A 46 -14.58 -16.15 23.98
CA THR A 46 -13.80 -16.62 25.13
C THR A 46 -14.26 -15.89 26.39
N GLU A 47 -13.84 -16.36 27.58
CA GLU A 47 -14.16 -15.71 28.87
C GLU A 47 -13.66 -14.26 28.95
N SER A 48 -12.67 -13.90 28.13
CA SER A 48 -12.02 -12.58 28.08
C SER A 48 -12.57 -11.65 27.00
N GLY A 49 -13.53 -12.12 26.19
CA GLY A 49 -14.03 -11.39 25.02
C GLY A 49 -13.97 -12.22 23.73
N LEU A 50 -14.31 -11.59 22.62
CA LEU A 50 -14.28 -12.21 21.31
C LEU A 50 -12.86 -12.23 20.75
N VAL A 51 -12.45 -13.33 20.11
CA VAL A 51 -11.16 -13.44 19.42
C VAL A 51 -11.39 -13.94 18.01
N LEU A 52 -10.91 -13.19 17.02
CA LEU A 52 -10.91 -13.61 15.63
C LEU A 52 -9.86 -14.70 15.43
N ASN A 53 -10.25 -15.79 14.78
CA ASN A 53 -9.32 -16.83 14.36
C ASN A 53 -8.71 -16.55 12.97
N ALA A 54 -8.97 -15.35 12.43
CA ALA A 54 -8.51 -14.92 11.12
C ALA A 54 -7.18 -14.18 11.24
N SER A 55 -6.22 -14.52 10.39
CA SER A 55 -4.98 -13.74 10.23
C SER A 55 -5.19 -12.47 9.40
N THR A 56 -6.38 -12.30 8.83
CA THR A 56 -6.72 -11.23 7.89
C THR A 56 -8.06 -10.60 8.27
N VAL A 57 -8.08 -9.27 8.34
CA VAL A 57 -9.30 -8.47 8.50
C VAL A 57 -9.46 -7.61 7.24
N VAL A 58 -10.66 -7.62 6.66
CA VAL A 58 -11.02 -6.84 5.46
C VAL A 58 -12.27 -6.06 5.76
N LEU A 59 -12.14 -4.74 5.82
CA LEU A 59 -13.19 -3.76 6.12
C LEU A 59 -13.11 -2.63 5.09
N THR A 60 -13.27 -2.98 3.82
CA THR A 60 -13.20 -2.05 2.67
C THR A 60 -14.55 -1.39 2.43
N ASP A 61 -14.56 -0.08 2.10
CA ASP A 61 -15.79 0.68 1.76
C ASP A 61 -16.84 0.73 2.88
N GLU A 62 -16.37 0.76 4.13
CA GLU A 62 -17.21 0.79 5.33
C GLU A 62 -17.40 2.21 5.87
N ARG A 63 -16.81 3.24 5.23
CA ARG A 63 -16.80 4.64 5.71
C ARG A 63 -16.15 4.80 7.09
N ILE A 64 -15.16 3.98 7.40
CA ILE A 64 -14.42 4.05 8.66
C ILE A 64 -13.54 5.29 8.66
N SER A 65 -13.52 6.07 9.74
CA SER A 65 -12.65 7.25 9.85
C SER A 65 -11.72 7.24 11.06
N HIS A 66 -11.96 6.37 12.04
CA HIS A 66 -11.25 6.33 13.32
C HIS A 66 -11.31 4.94 13.96
N VAL A 67 -10.49 4.67 14.97
CA VAL A 67 -10.33 3.32 15.56
C VAL A 67 -11.54 2.89 16.39
N GLY A 68 -12.08 3.78 17.23
CA GLY A 68 -13.13 3.42 18.19
C GLY A 68 -12.58 2.74 19.45
N ASP A 69 -13.25 1.69 19.93
CA ASP A 69 -12.86 0.96 21.14
C ASP A 69 -11.60 0.12 20.90
N ARG A 70 -10.46 0.68 21.29
CA ARG A 70 -9.14 0.05 21.17
C ARG A 70 -9.03 -1.26 21.94
N HIS A 71 -9.66 -1.38 23.10
CA HIS A 71 -9.59 -2.61 23.88
C HIS A 71 -10.34 -3.76 23.19
N ALA A 72 -11.49 -3.44 22.59
CA ALA A 72 -12.22 -4.40 21.76
C ALA A 72 -11.41 -4.83 20.53
N VAL A 73 -10.73 -3.89 19.87
CA VAL A 73 -9.83 -4.19 18.73
C VAL A 73 -8.67 -5.08 19.15
N GLU A 74 -7.96 -4.73 20.23
CA GLU A 74 -6.82 -5.51 20.75
C GLU A 74 -7.23 -6.95 21.08
N THR A 75 -8.36 -7.12 21.76
CA THR A 75 -8.88 -8.44 22.16
C THR A 75 -9.34 -9.25 20.94
N SER A 76 -10.02 -8.61 20.00
CA SER A 76 -10.56 -9.29 18.82
C SER A 76 -9.49 -9.65 17.80
N CYS A 77 -8.43 -8.86 17.67
CA CYS A 77 -7.47 -8.95 16.58
C CYS A 77 -6.08 -9.48 17.00
N LEU A 78 -6.00 -10.25 18.10
CA LEU A 78 -4.73 -10.77 18.65
C LEU A 78 -3.83 -11.54 17.66
N HIS A 79 -4.39 -12.12 16.59
CA HIS A 79 -3.66 -12.92 15.60
C HIS A 79 -3.68 -12.33 14.20
N VAL A 80 -4.17 -11.10 14.05
CA VAL A 80 -4.29 -10.46 12.74
C VAL A 80 -2.91 -10.02 12.27
N GLU A 81 -2.52 -10.47 11.08
CA GLU A 81 -1.27 -10.11 10.40
C GLU A 81 -1.50 -9.18 9.20
N LEU A 82 -2.71 -9.19 8.63
CA LEU A 82 -3.11 -8.36 7.49
C LEU A 82 -4.38 -7.60 7.81
N VAL A 83 -4.36 -6.29 7.58
CA VAL A 83 -5.56 -5.44 7.64
C VAL A 83 -5.75 -4.72 6.32
N ASP A 84 -6.89 -4.93 5.69
CA ASP A 84 -7.35 -4.14 4.55
C ASP A 84 -8.48 -3.21 4.99
N ILE A 85 -8.18 -1.92 5.01
CA ILE A 85 -9.13 -0.83 5.29
C ILE A 85 -9.12 0.17 4.14
N SER A 86 -8.92 -0.32 2.92
CA SER A 86 -8.97 0.51 1.72
C SER A 86 -10.36 1.10 1.47
N SER A 87 -10.43 2.19 0.70
CA SER A 87 -11.68 2.86 0.33
C SER A 87 -12.53 3.31 1.53
N ASN A 88 -11.88 3.81 2.58
CA ASN A 88 -12.54 4.34 3.76
C ASN A 88 -12.36 5.87 3.86
N ALA A 89 -12.71 6.44 5.01
CA ALA A 89 -12.67 7.86 5.29
C ALA A 89 -11.51 8.25 6.22
N PHE A 90 -10.42 7.48 6.28
CA PHE A 90 -9.25 7.84 7.08
C PHE A 90 -8.54 9.07 6.51
N SER A 91 -8.53 10.16 7.28
CA SER A 91 -7.84 11.41 6.94
C SER A 91 -6.85 11.84 8.03
N ASP A 92 -6.57 10.98 9.01
CA ASP A 92 -5.68 11.27 10.13
C ASP A 92 -4.67 10.11 10.33
N TRP A 93 -3.38 10.44 10.27
CA TRP A 93 -2.30 9.49 10.51
C TRP A 93 -2.20 9.08 11.99
N HIS A 94 -2.70 9.90 12.92
CA HIS A 94 -2.77 9.55 14.32
C HIS A 94 -3.69 8.35 14.55
N GLU A 95 -4.86 8.32 13.90
CA GLU A 95 -5.78 7.18 13.94
C GLU A 95 -5.14 5.89 13.41
N ILE A 96 -4.35 5.97 12.34
CA ILE A 96 -3.60 4.80 11.84
C ILE A 96 -2.55 4.32 12.85
N SER A 97 -1.91 5.25 13.57
CA SER A 97 -0.99 4.89 14.64
C SER A 97 -1.70 4.23 15.82
N LEU A 98 -2.84 4.77 16.25
CA LEU A 98 -3.67 4.16 17.28
C LEU A 98 -4.10 2.75 16.87
N LEU A 99 -4.49 2.56 15.60
CA LEU A 99 -4.88 1.28 15.05
C LEU A 99 -3.73 0.27 15.11
N LEU A 100 -2.57 0.63 14.54
CA LEU A 100 -1.39 -0.24 14.51
C LEU A 100 -0.84 -0.54 15.90
N SER A 101 -0.95 0.40 16.85
CA SER A 101 -0.58 0.16 18.25
C SER A 101 -1.51 -0.86 18.94
N SER A 102 -2.77 -0.93 18.49
CA SER A 102 -3.77 -1.90 18.95
C SER A 102 -3.66 -3.25 18.23
N LEU A 103 -2.76 -3.37 17.25
CA LEU A 103 -2.60 -4.52 16.36
C LEU A 103 -1.12 -4.95 16.26
N PRO A 104 -0.53 -5.48 17.34
CA PRO A 104 0.92 -5.63 17.46
C PRO A 104 1.54 -6.62 16.46
N HIS A 105 0.76 -7.53 15.88
CA HIS A 105 1.23 -8.57 14.95
C HIS A 105 1.00 -8.23 13.47
N VAL A 106 0.43 -7.07 13.16
CA VAL A 106 0.17 -6.67 11.77
C VAL A 106 1.48 -6.43 11.03
N LYS A 107 1.61 -7.12 9.89
CA LYS A 107 2.73 -7.04 8.95
C LYS A 107 2.33 -6.36 7.65
N THR A 108 1.06 -6.46 7.26
CA THR A 108 0.53 -5.88 6.02
C THR A 108 -0.64 -4.98 6.32
N ILE A 109 -0.58 -3.75 5.82
CA ILE A 109 -1.73 -2.83 5.89
C ILE A 109 -2.02 -2.25 4.52
N ASN A 110 -3.29 -2.34 4.11
CA ASN A 110 -3.79 -1.68 2.91
C ASN A 110 -4.65 -0.46 3.29
N LEU A 111 -4.11 0.71 2.96
CA LEU A 111 -4.64 2.04 3.22
C LEU A 111 -5.08 2.75 1.91
N SER A 112 -5.13 2.02 0.79
CA SER A 112 -5.45 2.56 -0.52
C SER A 112 -6.80 3.28 -0.54
N PHE A 113 -6.94 4.31 -1.38
CA PHE A 113 -8.18 5.06 -1.57
C PHE A 113 -8.76 5.71 -0.31
N ASN A 114 -7.91 6.10 0.64
CA ASN A 114 -8.30 6.93 1.79
C ASN A 114 -7.83 8.38 1.61
N PRO A 115 -8.58 9.37 2.13
CA PRO A 115 -8.31 10.80 1.94
C PRO A 115 -7.19 11.34 2.85
N PHE A 116 -6.04 10.66 2.91
CA PHE A 116 -4.92 11.10 3.76
C PHE A 116 -4.33 12.44 3.30
N PRO A 117 -4.04 13.34 4.25
CA PRO A 117 -3.38 14.59 3.93
C PRO A 117 -1.89 14.35 3.63
N SER A 118 -1.33 15.19 2.77
CA SER A 118 0.09 15.14 2.37
C SER A 118 0.97 16.18 3.07
N HIS A 119 0.48 16.82 4.13
CA HIS A 119 1.24 17.85 4.87
C HIS A 119 2.14 17.20 5.93
N LEU A 120 3.44 17.50 5.89
CA LEU A 120 4.47 16.86 6.72
C LEU A 120 4.23 16.98 8.23
N HIS A 121 3.69 18.10 8.70
CA HIS A 121 3.46 18.37 10.12
C HIS A 121 2.36 17.51 10.76
N ILE A 122 1.63 16.71 9.97
CA ILE A 122 0.53 15.88 10.46
C ILE A 122 1.02 14.53 10.98
N LEU A 123 2.22 14.08 10.57
CA LEU A 123 2.77 12.81 11.02
C LEU A 123 3.41 12.97 12.41
N PRO A 124 2.94 12.26 13.46
CA PRO A 124 3.50 12.46 14.80
C PRO A 124 4.94 11.92 14.93
N ASP A 125 5.79 12.67 15.62
CA ASP A 125 7.25 12.44 15.62
C ASP A 125 7.67 11.11 16.26
N GLU A 126 7.00 10.71 17.34
CA GLU A 126 7.38 9.57 18.18
C GLU A 126 6.97 8.20 17.62
N ILE A 127 6.20 8.18 16.52
CA ILE A 127 5.61 6.94 16.01
C ILE A 127 6.62 6.17 15.14
N GLN A 128 6.66 4.86 15.36
CA GLN A 128 7.37 3.89 14.54
C GLN A 128 6.50 2.65 14.36
N TRP A 129 6.53 2.05 13.17
CA TRP A 129 5.81 0.83 12.81
C TRP A 129 6.81 -0.26 12.37
N PRO A 130 7.65 -0.77 13.29
CA PRO A 130 8.74 -1.68 12.95
C PRO A 130 8.28 -3.07 12.49
N ASN A 131 7.02 -3.44 12.77
CA ASN A 131 6.47 -4.74 12.40
C ASN A 131 5.91 -4.77 10.97
N LEU A 132 5.67 -3.61 10.35
CA LEU A 132 5.15 -3.53 8.99
C LEU A 132 6.22 -3.98 7.99
N ASN A 133 5.80 -4.90 7.11
CA ASN A 133 6.56 -5.38 5.96
C ASN A 133 5.94 -4.90 4.64
N THR A 134 4.63 -4.71 4.59
CA THR A 134 3.91 -4.29 3.37
C THR A 134 2.97 -3.13 3.67
N LEU A 135 3.07 -2.07 2.85
CA LEU A 135 2.22 -0.88 2.94
C LEU A 135 1.65 -0.57 1.56
N CYS A 136 0.31 -0.52 1.47
CA CYS A 136 -0.39 -0.16 0.24
C CYS A 136 -1.11 1.18 0.41
N LEU A 137 -0.84 2.13 -0.48
CA LEU A 137 -1.36 3.49 -0.52
C LEU A 137 -1.75 3.87 -1.95
N ASN A 138 -2.36 2.93 -2.67
CA ASN A 138 -2.77 3.14 -4.06
C ASN A 138 -3.93 4.13 -4.12
N GLY A 139 -3.95 5.03 -5.09
CA GLY A 139 -5.10 5.93 -5.32
C GLY A 139 -5.40 6.90 -4.17
N SER A 140 -4.51 7.06 -3.20
CA SER A 140 -4.70 7.94 -2.04
C SER A 140 -4.27 9.39 -2.31
N ARG A 141 -3.73 9.70 -3.49
CA ARG A 141 -3.17 11.00 -3.90
C ARG A 141 -2.11 11.54 -2.92
N ILE A 142 -1.43 10.63 -2.22
CA ILE A 142 -0.43 10.96 -1.24
C ILE A 142 0.86 11.41 -1.94
N SER A 143 1.45 12.53 -1.51
CA SER A 143 2.68 13.03 -2.12
C SER A 143 3.89 12.14 -1.85
N LEU A 144 4.90 12.21 -2.73
CA LEU A 144 6.15 11.46 -2.53
C LEU A 144 6.93 11.94 -1.30
N GLU A 145 6.85 13.23 -0.94
CA GLU A 145 7.42 13.76 0.30
C GLU A 145 6.84 13.03 1.52
N MET A 146 5.52 12.86 1.56
CA MET A 146 4.86 12.16 2.65
C MET A 146 5.21 10.67 2.64
N ILE A 147 5.31 10.03 1.47
CA ILE A 147 5.80 8.64 1.35
C ILE A 147 7.20 8.50 1.96
N VAL A 148 8.11 9.45 1.71
CA VAL A 148 9.44 9.43 2.31
C VAL A 148 9.37 9.51 3.84
N GLU A 149 8.50 10.35 4.41
CA GLU A 149 8.32 10.41 5.86
C GLU A 149 7.74 9.11 6.43
N LEU A 150 6.73 8.52 5.79
CA LEU A 150 6.16 7.23 6.19
C LEU A 150 7.23 6.13 6.16
N LEU A 151 8.08 6.10 5.15
CA LEU A 151 9.18 5.15 5.03
C LEU A 151 10.21 5.28 6.16
N LYS A 152 10.43 6.50 6.70
CA LYS A 152 11.26 6.69 7.91
C LYS A 152 10.61 6.12 9.17
N LYS A 153 9.28 5.94 9.18
CA LYS A 153 8.55 5.31 10.28
C LYS A 153 8.38 3.80 10.12
N THR A 154 8.69 3.23 8.97
CA THR A 154 8.55 1.79 8.68
C THR A 154 9.90 1.13 8.38
N PRO A 155 10.86 1.08 9.31
CA PRO A 155 12.26 0.72 9.01
C PRO A 155 12.47 -0.69 8.44
N ASN A 156 11.50 -1.60 8.62
CA ASN A 156 11.53 -2.97 8.14
C ASN A 156 10.59 -3.22 6.94
N LEU A 157 10.10 -2.17 6.29
CA LEU A 157 9.22 -2.31 5.13
C LEU A 157 9.98 -2.99 3.97
N GLU A 158 9.39 -4.04 3.42
CA GLU A 158 9.93 -4.78 2.28
C GLU A 158 9.17 -4.50 0.98
N GLU A 159 7.90 -4.11 1.09
CA GLU A 159 7.01 -3.86 -0.05
C GLU A 159 6.21 -2.57 0.10
N LEU A 160 6.24 -1.75 -0.94
CA LEU A 160 5.48 -0.51 -1.05
C LEU A 160 4.64 -0.51 -2.32
N GLN A 161 3.34 -0.24 -2.19
CA GLN A 161 2.43 -0.06 -3.31
C GLN A 161 1.85 1.35 -3.31
N ILE A 162 2.14 2.12 -4.36
CA ILE A 162 1.78 3.54 -4.51
C ILE A 162 1.29 3.84 -5.93
N CYS A 163 0.55 2.90 -6.52
CA CYS A 163 -0.05 3.00 -7.84
C CYS A 163 -1.16 4.08 -7.86
N SER A 164 -1.45 4.65 -9.05
CA SER A 164 -2.60 5.55 -9.23
C SER A 164 -2.57 6.84 -8.39
N ASN A 165 -1.38 7.38 -8.09
CA ASN A 165 -1.21 8.58 -7.25
C ASN A 165 -0.84 9.84 -8.05
N ASN A 166 -0.90 9.79 -9.38
CA ASN A 166 -0.57 10.88 -10.30
C ASN A 166 0.87 11.41 -10.21
N TYR A 167 1.83 10.59 -9.78
CA TYR A 167 3.23 11.01 -9.74
C TYR A 167 3.76 11.32 -11.13
N THR A 168 4.38 12.49 -11.29
CA THR A 168 4.96 12.95 -12.56
C THR A 168 6.48 12.87 -12.57
N LYS A 169 7.11 12.92 -11.39
CA LYS A 169 8.57 12.89 -11.24
C LYS A 169 8.97 12.44 -9.84
N ILE A 170 10.14 11.80 -9.72
CA ILE A 170 10.78 11.50 -8.44
C ILE A 170 11.97 12.46 -8.26
N SER A 171 11.88 13.35 -7.27
CA SER A 171 12.89 14.40 -7.07
C SER A 171 14.25 13.85 -6.63
N SER A 172 15.32 14.46 -7.12
CA SER A 172 16.69 14.22 -6.64
C SER A 172 16.95 14.81 -5.26
N SER A 173 16.09 15.71 -4.77
CA SER A 173 16.22 16.33 -3.45
C SER A 173 15.93 15.39 -2.29
N TYR A 174 15.25 14.26 -2.52
CA TYR A 174 15.02 13.26 -1.49
C TYR A 174 16.36 12.63 -1.10
N ASN A 175 16.82 12.91 0.12
CA ASN A 175 18.08 12.41 0.66
C ASN A 175 17.81 11.45 1.82
N PHE A 176 17.42 10.23 1.49
CA PHE A 176 17.09 9.17 2.42
C PHE A 176 17.39 7.82 1.76
N VAL A 177 17.69 6.81 2.58
CA VAL A 177 17.96 5.44 2.10
C VAL A 177 17.16 4.45 2.94
N HIS A 178 16.35 3.62 2.28
CA HIS A 178 15.64 2.50 2.90
C HIS A 178 16.26 1.17 2.46
N THR A 179 17.04 0.54 3.34
CA THR A 179 17.86 -0.63 3.00
C THR A 179 17.08 -1.95 2.98
N ARG A 180 15.85 -1.99 3.51
CA ARG A 180 15.01 -3.20 3.55
C ARG A 180 13.99 -3.29 2.42
N LEU A 181 13.75 -2.21 1.68
CA LEU A 181 12.68 -2.18 0.67
C LEU A 181 13.13 -2.95 -0.56
N LYS A 182 12.37 -3.99 -0.93
CA LYS A 182 12.71 -4.95 -1.98
C LYS A 182 11.76 -4.88 -3.16
N ARG A 183 10.51 -4.44 -2.95
CA ARG A 183 9.46 -4.46 -3.96
C ARG A 183 8.72 -3.13 -3.98
N VAL A 184 8.67 -2.50 -5.15
CA VAL A 184 7.96 -1.24 -5.35
C VAL A 184 6.99 -1.39 -6.52
N TYR A 185 5.73 -1.05 -6.26
CA TYR A 185 4.68 -0.97 -7.25
C TYR A 185 4.28 0.50 -7.38
N ILE A 186 4.50 1.07 -8.56
CA ILE A 186 4.26 2.49 -8.88
C ILE A 186 3.55 2.64 -10.23
N SER A 187 2.73 1.65 -10.58
CA SER A 187 2.02 1.61 -11.85
C SER A 187 0.89 2.64 -11.94
N ASN A 188 0.44 2.94 -13.15
CA ASN A 188 -0.65 3.90 -13.40
C ASN A 188 -0.38 5.28 -12.79
N ASN A 189 0.82 5.81 -13.04
CA ASN A 189 1.20 7.17 -12.70
C ASN A 189 1.55 7.92 -14.00
N ASN A 190 2.08 9.13 -13.89
CA ASN A 190 2.42 10.00 -15.01
C ASN A 190 3.94 10.16 -15.17
N LEU A 191 4.74 9.14 -14.81
CA LEU A 191 6.19 9.19 -14.93
C LEU A 191 6.60 9.06 -16.40
N THR A 192 7.26 10.08 -16.93
CA THR A 192 7.72 10.09 -18.33
C THR A 192 9.19 9.73 -18.49
N ASP A 193 9.98 9.92 -17.43
CA ASP A 193 11.43 9.79 -17.46
C ASP A 193 11.96 8.58 -16.68
N TRP A 194 12.92 7.87 -17.28
CA TRP A 194 13.59 6.74 -16.63
C TRP A 194 14.45 7.13 -15.43
N LYS A 195 14.94 8.38 -15.42
CA LYS A 195 15.78 8.90 -14.33
C LYS A 195 15.04 8.89 -12.99
N SER A 196 13.75 9.21 -12.99
CA SER A 196 12.86 9.09 -11.83
C SER A 196 12.86 7.66 -11.28
N LEU A 197 12.76 6.65 -12.15
CA LEU A 197 12.80 5.24 -11.72
C LEU A 197 14.19 4.80 -11.26
N CYS A 198 15.26 5.27 -11.91
CA CYS A 198 16.63 5.06 -11.44
C CYS A 198 16.83 5.62 -10.03
N ARG A 199 16.20 6.76 -9.72
CA ARG A 199 16.26 7.37 -8.39
C ARG A 199 15.71 6.45 -7.31
N LEU A 200 14.70 5.64 -7.60
CA LEU A 200 14.19 4.66 -6.65
C LEU A 200 15.26 3.69 -6.19
N GLY A 201 16.15 3.24 -7.06
CA GLY A 201 17.23 2.34 -6.65
C GLY A 201 18.31 3.02 -5.82
N CYS A 202 18.54 4.32 -6.00
CA CYS A 202 19.38 5.10 -5.07
C CYS A 202 18.75 5.22 -3.67
N LEU A 203 17.43 5.40 -3.61
CA LEU A 203 16.68 5.45 -2.35
C LEU A 203 16.57 4.06 -1.72
N PHE A 204 16.48 3.01 -2.54
CA PHE A 204 16.19 1.63 -2.14
C PHE A 204 17.24 0.67 -2.72
N PRO A 205 18.45 0.60 -2.14
CA PRO A 205 19.54 -0.21 -2.68
C PRO A 205 19.24 -1.71 -2.79
N SER A 206 18.29 -2.21 -2.00
CA SER A 206 17.85 -3.62 -1.99
C SER A 206 16.68 -3.90 -2.94
N LEU A 207 16.27 -2.93 -3.75
CA LEU A 207 15.14 -3.06 -4.68
C LEU A 207 15.40 -4.16 -5.70
N GLY A 208 14.63 -5.25 -5.58
CA GLY A 208 14.68 -6.41 -6.44
C GLY A 208 13.55 -6.50 -7.46
N THR A 209 12.41 -5.86 -7.18
CA THR A 209 11.24 -5.88 -8.05
C THR A 209 10.66 -4.49 -8.20
N LEU A 210 10.56 -4.03 -9.45
CA LEU A 210 9.94 -2.75 -9.80
C LEU A 210 8.83 -2.99 -10.82
N ILE A 211 7.60 -2.66 -10.43
CA ILE A 211 6.40 -2.75 -11.28
C ILE A 211 5.91 -1.33 -11.54
N ALA A 212 6.23 -0.80 -12.72
CA ALA A 212 5.99 0.58 -13.13
C ALA A 212 5.20 0.67 -14.45
N SER A 213 4.38 -0.34 -14.74
CA SER A 213 3.47 -0.37 -15.89
C SER A 213 2.50 0.82 -15.91
N ASP A 214 1.95 1.14 -17.07
CA ASP A 214 0.98 2.23 -17.25
C ASP A 214 1.55 3.59 -16.81
N ASN A 215 2.84 3.79 -17.04
CA ASN A 215 3.48 5.10 -16.99
C ASN A 215 3.93 5.48 -18.41
N PRO A 216 3.77 6.74 -18.84
CA PRO A 216 4.12 7.20 -20.18
C PRO A 216 5.65 7.37 -20.36
N LEU A 217 6.44 6.38 -19.96
CA LEU A 217 7.91 6.38 -20.07
C LEU A 217 8.33 6.45 -21.54
N GLN A 218 9.16 7.42 -21.87
CA GLN A 218 9.54 7.71 -23.27
C GLN A 218 10.91 7.15 -23.66
N SER A 219 11.76 6.83 -22.67
CA SER A 219 13.09 6.27 -22.87
C SER A 219 13.48 5.44 -21.66
N PHE A 220 14.44 4.52 -21.82
CA PHE A 220 15.15 3.80 -20.75
C PHE A 220 16.63 4.22 -20.65
N ARG A 221 17.04 5.24 -21.40
CA ARG A 221 18.41 5.75 -21.36
C ARG A 221 18.55 6.71 -20.19
N SER A 222 19.69 6.63 -19.53
CA SER A 222 20.11 7.60 -18.51
C SER A 222 21.59 7.89 -18.70
N ASP A 223 22.00 9.12 -18.36
CA ASP A 223 23.40 9.47 -18.16
C ASP A 223 23.96 8.83 -16.87
N ASP A 224 23.07 8.41 -15.97
CA ASP A 224 23.44 7.74 -14.72
C ASP A 224 23.88 6.29 -15.00
N ASP A 225 24.88 5.83 -14.25
CA ASP A 225 25.32 4.44 -14.32
C ASP A 225 24.25 3.52 -13.71
N LEU A 226 23.49 2.84 -14.56
CA LEU A 226 22.42 1.92 -14.16
C LEU A 226 22.92 0.79 -13.24
N GLN A 227 24.21 0.44 -13.30
CA GLN A 227 24.81 -0.54 -12.39
C GLN A 227 24.86 -0.03 -10.96
N ILE A 228 24.99 1.29 -10.78
CA ILE A 228 25.01 1.96 -9.48
C ILE A 228 23.58 2.25 -9.00
N CYS A 229 22.70 2.67 -9.92
CA CYS A 229 21.34 3.06 -9.56
C CYS A 229 20.48 1.86 -9.17
N LEU A 230 20.50 0.75 -9.92
CA LEU A 230 19.59 -0.38 -9.73
C LEU A 230 20.37 -1.71 -9.64
N PRO A 231 21.29 -1.85 -8.67
CA PRO A 231 22.26 -2.96 -8.63
C PRO A 231 21.59 -4.33 -8.43
N ASN A 232 20.48 -4.36 -7.68
CA ASN A 232 19.80 -5.60 -7.28
C ASN A 232 18.49 -5.82 -8.06
N LEU A 233 18.19 -5.06 -9.11
CA LEU A 233 16.90 -5.16 -9.78
C LEU A 233 16.82 -6.46 -10.62
N HIS A 234 16.03 -7.43 -10.15
CA HIS A 234 15.85 -8.73 -10.79
C HIS A 234 14.64 -8.78 -11.72
N THR A 235 13.57 -8.08 -11.33
CA THR A 235 12.28 -8.06 -12.02
C THR A 235 11.87 -6.64 -12.35
N LEU A 236 11.63 -6.38 -13.63
CA LEU A 236 11.11 -5.11 -14.14
C LEU A 236 9.86 -5.36 -14.98
N SER A 237 8.76 -4.70 -14.63
CA SER A 237 7.55 -4.66 -15.45
C SER A 237 7.24 -3.21 -15.82
N VAL A 238 7.24 -2.92 -17.12
CA VAL A 238 6.99 -1.60 -17.71
C VAL A 238 6.10 -1.78 -18.94
N ASP A 239 4.88 -2.28 -18.71
CA ASP A 239 3.86 -2.39 -19.76
C ASP A 239 3.29 -1.00 -20.09
N GLN A 240 2.77 -0.83 -21.31
CA GLN A 240 2.07 0.38 -21.77
C GLN A 240 2.93 1.66 -21.74
N VAL A 241 4.23 1.50 -22.00
CA VAL A 241 5.19 2.61 -22.13
C VAL A 241 5.19 3.23 -23.53
N GLN A 242 5.79 4.41 -23.69
CA GLN A 242 5.89 5.15 -24.94
C GLN A 242 7.26 4.99 -25.62
N ILE A 243 7.86 3.80 -25.50
CA ILE A 243 9.16 3.47 -26.08
C ILE A 243 9.01 3.16 -27.58
N THR A 244 9.82 3.84 -28.40
CA THR A 244 9.79 3.72 -29.86
C THR A 244 11.10 3.20 -30.48
N GLU A 245 12.19 3.05 -29.71
CA GLU A 245 13.50 2.66 -30.24
C GLU A 245 14.08 1.42 -29.55
N TRP A 246 14.64 0.47 -30.33
CA TRP A 246 15.30 -0.73 -29.79
C TRP A 246 16.50 -0.43 -28.89
N ASN A 247 17.18 0.69 -29.11
CA ASN A 247 18.30 1.13 -28.28
C ASN A 247 17.89 1.39 -26.81
N ASP A 248 16.61 1.67 -26.54
CA ASP A 248 16.10 1.74 -25.15
C ASP A 248 16.04 0.36 -24.51
N ILE A 249 15.63 -0.67 -25.26
CA ILE A 249 15.66 -2.06 -24.76
C ILE A 249 17.10 -2.51 -24.50
N ILE A 250 18.03 -2.14 -25.38
CA ILE A 250 19.46 -2.40 -25.19
C ILE A 250 19.99 -1.67 -23.94
N ALA A 251 19.50 -0.47 -23.62
CA ALA A 251 19.94 0.23 -22.41
C ALA A 251 19.65 -0.57 -21.12
N LEU A 252 18.55 -1.35 -21.09
CA LEU A 252 18.21 -2.22 -19.96
C LEU A 252 19.19 -3.39 -19.78
N THR A 253 19.96 -3.79 -20.80
CA THR A 253 20.99 -4.83 -20.65
C THR A 253 22.15 -4.39 -19.77
N LYS A 254 22.24 -3.10 -19.43
CA LYS A 254 23.22 -2.57 -18.48
C LYS A 254 22.84 -2.84 -17.01
N LEU A 255 21.60 -3.28 -16.74
CA LEU A 255 21.17 -3.67 -15.39
C LEU A 255 21.80 -5.03 -15.04
N PRO A 256 22.67 -5.09 -14.02
CA PRO A 256 23.55 -6.24 -13.81
C PRO A 256 22.80 -7.50 -13.35
N SER A 257 21.67 -7.34 -12.69
CA SER A 257 20.92 -8.42 -12.04
C SER A 257 19.56 -8.69 -12.69
N LEU A 258 19.24 -8.05 -13.83
CA LEU A 258 17.93 -8.14 -14.45
C LEU A 258 17.79 -9.47 -15.23
N HIS A 259 16.83 -10.30 -14.83
CA HIS A 259 16.57 -11.59 -15.50
C HIS A 259 15.09 -11.80 -15.83
N ALA A 260 14.17 -11.03 -15.23
CA ALA A 260 12.75 -11.04 -15.55
C ALA A 260 12.32 -9.66 -16.05
N LEU A 261 12.09 -9.55 -17.35
CA LEU A 261 11.65 -8.32 -18.00
C LEU A 261 10.28 -8.53 -18.64
N ARG A 262 9.34 -7.65 -18.31
CA ARG A 262 8.01 -7.61 -18.90
C ARG A 262 7.78 -6.24 -19.52
N ILE A 263 7.58 -6.23 -20.84
CA ILE A 263 7.26 -5.04 -21.63
C ILE A 263 6.19 -5.45 -22.65
N TYR A 264 4.95 -5.06 -22.42
CA TYR A 264 3.85 -5.19 -23.36
C TYR A 264 3.36 -3.84 -23.84
N SER A 265 2.82 -3.82 -25.06
CA SER A 265 2.12 -2.67 -25.63
C SER A 265 2.95 -1.38 -25.77
N ALA A 266 4.28 -1.50 -25.82
CA ALA A 266 5.14 -0.41 -26.27
C ALA A 266 4.95 -0.18 -27.80
N PRO A 267 4.93 1.08 -28.29
CA PRO A 267 4.86 1.37 -29.73
C PRO A 267 5.90 0.61 -30.58
N LEU A 268 7.09 0.39 -30.04
CA LEU A 268 8.17 -0.40 -30.67
C LEU A 268 7.76 -1.86 -30.99
N LEU A 269 6.84 -2.44 -30.21
CA LEU A 269 6.47 -3.86 -30.28
C LEU A 269 5.18 -4.11 -31.08
N LYS A 270 4.68 -3.08 -31.78
CA LYS A 270 3.50 -3.17 -32.66
C LYS A 270 3.88 -3.44 -34.10
#